data_AF-A0AAU4PH24-F1
#
_entry.id   AF-A0AAU4PH24-F1
#
_cell.length_a   1.000
_cell.length_b   1.000
_cell.length_c   1.000
_cell.angle_alpha   90.00
_cell.angle_beta   90.00
_cell.angle_gamma   90.00
#
_symmetry.space_group_name_H-M   'P 1'
#
loop_
_entity.id
_entity.type
_entity.pdbx_description
1 polymer ?
#
loop_
_entity_poly.entity_id
_entity_poly.type
_entity_poly.pdbx_seq_one_letter_code
_entity_poly.pdbx_strand_id
1 'polypeptide(L)'
;MDYGEHQAPARYESGDGCLTTLVRIPVRIVVLVLVLPVRMVWDALVACARAAERALLRPLGRALSWLFHVLVAVPAGWLWAWVLTPLGHGLRWLAWAVFVWPWTALWRYVVVPGVRYGIVVPLGWLYAAVLTPLGHGLRWVCLALLAPAGRGVLTGIGWLLRAVLVLPAVGAWRYVLVPLGLAAAWTVRHLVVVPARWVYRELLTPLGHGTAWLLDLLARGVAAGFRGVWAGLRLLVLVLLVTPLVWGYQRVLAPLGREVVAAFRLAWRAAGFVSRAVGRALARLAWYLVGAPVAWVYRTVCAPVGHLVRRAVWVPVRRAAVAAGRTARDTLRTARETVRQARRDAWRALVGGQPVHEPREPDRRVARTLGSTTTVPSAAPEPEISLHGGKAAQRG
;
A
#
# COMPACT_ATOMS: atom_id res chain seq x y z
N MET A 1 12.04 -31.17 25.54
CA MET A 1 12.63 -32.47 25.16
C MET A 1 12.67 -32.44 23.65
N ASP A 2 13.79 -32.39 22.97
CA ASP A 2 15.16 -32.67 23.41
C ASP A 2 16.11 -31.97 22.41
N TYR A 3 17.22 -31.44 22.91
CA TYR A 3 18.32 -30.91 22.11
C TYR A 3 19.19 -32.10 21.69
N GLY A 4 19.47 -32.28 20.40
CA GLY A 4 20.23 -33.43 19.93
C GLY A 4 21.17 -33.07 18.79
N GLU A 5 22.42 -32.88 19.15
CA GLU A 5 23.57 -32.55 18.30
C GLU A 5 23.95 -33.65 17.26
N HIS A 6 24.49 -33.19 16.14
CA HIS A 6 25.73 -33.64 15.47
C HIS A 6 25.97 -35.15 15.22
N GLN A 7 26.14 -35.51 13.94
CA GLN A 7 26.99 -36.65 13.58
C GLN A 7 27.81 -36.33 12.32
N ALA A 8 29.09 -36.06 12.56
CA ALA A 8 30.16 -35.94 11.58
C ALA A 8 30.64 -37.32 11.11
N PRO A 9 31.11 -37.47 9.86
CA PRO A 9 31.81 -38.68 9.42
C PRO A 9 33.33 -38.54 9.51
N ALA A 10 33.98 -39.71 9.48
CA ALA A 10 35.41 -39.99 9.30
C ALA A 10 36.29 -40.07 10.57
N ARG A 11 36.44 -41.32 11.05
CA ARG A 11 37.65 -41.79 11.72
C ARG A 11 38.78 -41.87 10.68
N TYR A 12 39.87 -41.15 10.92
CA TYR A 12 41.19 -41.49 10.41
C TYR A 12 41.95 -42.09 11.60
N GLU A 13 42.18 -43.40 11.57
CA GLU A 13 43.22 -44.05 12.35
C GLU A 13 44.46 -44.13 11.45
N SER A 14 45.43 -43.25 11.71
CA SER A 14 46.83 -43.49 11.34
C SER A 14 47.66 -43.18 12.57
N GLY A 15 48.52 -44.11 12.94
CA GLY A 15 49.11 -44.23 14.27
C GLY A 15 49.74 -42.95 14.82
N ASP A 16 49.37 -42.67 16.08
CA ASP A 16 50.08 -41.86 17.08
C ASP A 16 49.42 -42.20 18.43
N GLY A 17 49.80 -43.29 19.11
CA GLY A 17 50.89 -43.27 20.07
C GLY A 17 50.31 -43.15 21.49
N CYS A 18 50.46 -44.19 22.31
CA CYS A 18 49.89 -44.41 23.65
C CYS A 18 49.83 -43.16 24.58
N LEU A 19 50.76 -42.21 24.42
CA LEU A 19 50.82 -40.92 25.12
C LEU A 19 49.63 -39.96 24.85
N THR A 20 49.08 -39.88 23.64
CA THR A 20 47.91 -39.03 23.37
C THR A 20 46.64 -39.60 24.00
N THR A 21 46.57 -40.93 24.12
CA THR A 21 45.49 -41.65 24.78
C THR A 21 45.62 -41.55 26.30
N LEU A 22 46.84 -41.71 26.86
CA LEU A 22 47.11 -41.56 28.29
C LEU A 22 46.92 -40.13 28.80
N VAL A 23 47.18 -39.11 27.98
CA VAL A 23 46.88 -37.70 28.34
C VAL A 23 45.41 -37.35 28.08
N ARG A 24 44.77 -37.92 27.04
CA ARG A 24 43.33 -37.69 26.79
C ARG A 24 42.42 -38.40 27.78
N ILE A 25 42.77 -39.57 28.31
CA ILE A 25 41.94 -40.29 29.28
C ILE A 25 41.63 -39.44 30.52
N PRO A 26 42.61 -38.86 31.25
CA PRO A 26 42.33 -38.02 32.41
C PRO A 26 41.66 -36.72 32.01
N VAL A 27 42.03 -36.10 30.88
CA VAL A 27 41.33 -34.91 30.39
C VAL A 27 39.88 -35.21 30.02
N ARG A 28 39.57 -36.36 29.39
CA ARG A 28 38.20 -36.78 29.09
C ARG A 28 37.45 -37.11 30.36
N ILE A 29 38.07 -37.74 31.34
CA ILE A 29 37.45 -38.03 32.64
C ILE A 29 37.16 -36.72 33.37
N VAL A 30 38.08 -35.76 33.43
CA VAL A 30 37.84 -34.45 34.05
C VAL A 30 36.77 -33.68 33.28
N VAL A 31 36.81 -33.68 31.96
CA VAL A 31 35.76 -33.06 31.13
C VAL A 31 34.42 -33.75 31.34
N LEU A 32 34.34 -35.08 31.44
CA LEU A 32 33.07 -35.76 31.70
C LEU A 32 32.59 -35.51 33.14
N VAL A 33 33.48 -35.60 34.12
CA VAL A 33 33.15 -35.40 35.54
C VAL A 33 32.80 -33.94 35.84
N LEU A 34 33.30 -32.96 35.07
CA LEU A 34 32.99 -31.55 35.28
C LEU A 34 31.93 -31.02 34.32
N VAL A 35 32.05 -31.29 33.01
CA VAL A 35 31.13 -30.78 31.98
C VAL A 35 29.80 -31.50 32.02
N LEU A 36 29.76 -32.82 32.25
CA LEU A 36 28.49 -33.55 32.28
C LEU A 36 27.56 -33.11 33.42
N PRO A 37 28.03 -32.90 34.68
CA PRO A 37 27.16 -32.35 35.72
C PRO A 37 26.84 -30.88 35.48
N VAL A 38 27.75 -30.07 34.94
CA VAL A 38 27.41 -28.70 34.54
C VAL A 38 26.33 -28.68 33.45
N ARG A 39 26.37 -29.61 32.49
CA ARG A 39 25.35 -29.76 31.44
C ARG A 39 24.03 -30.25 32.02
N MET A 40 24.05 -31.20 32.95
CA MET A 40 22.85 -31.66 33.68
C MET A 40 22.22 -30.55 34.52
N VAL A 41 23.03 -29.75 35.21
CA VAL A 41 22.55 -28.57 35.96
C VAL A 41 21.96 -27.53 35.02
N TRP A 42 22.59 -27.31 33.86
CA TRP A 42 22.06 -26.42 32.83
C TRP A 42 20.73 -26.91 32.25
N ASP A 43 20.63 -28.20 31.90
CA ASP A 43 19.41 -28.79 31.37
C ASP A 43 18.30 -28.83 32.42
N ALA A 44 18.64 -29.04 33.70
CA ALA A 44 17.70 -28.95 34.81
C ALA A 44 17.20 -27.50 35.01
N LEU A 45 18.09 -26.50 34.96
CA LEU A 45 17.73 -25.08 35.05
C LEU A 45 16.85 -24.64 33.88
N VAL A 46 17.17 -25.06 32.66
CA VAL A 46 16.38 -24.76 31.46
C VAL A 46 15.02 -25.48 31.51
N ALA A 47 14.97 -26.71 32.02
CA ALA A 47 13.72 -27.43 32.23
C ALA A 47 12.85 -26.72 33.28
N CYS A 48 13.44 -26.28 34.40
CA CYS A 48 12.76 -25.52 35.44
C CYS A 48 12.27 -24.16 34.92
N ALA A 49 13.09 -23.43 34.14
CA ALA A 49 12.70 -22.18 33.52
C ALA A 49 11.52 -22.34 32.55
N ARG A 50 11.55 -23.38 31.69
CA ARG A 50 10.44 -23.69 30.77
C ARG A 50 9.19 -24.21 31.49
N ALA A 51 9.35 -24.83 32.66
CA ALA A 51 8.24 -25.25 33.51
C ALA A 51 7.61 -24.03 34.19
N ALA A 52 8.43 -23.13 34.75
CA ALA A 52 8.01 -21.86 35.33
C ALA A 52 7.32 -20.95 34.30
N GLU A 53 7.83 -20.89 33.07
CA GLU A 53 7.21 -20.12 31.99
C GLU A 53 5.82 -20.67 31.59
N ARG A 54 5.66 -22.00 31.59
CA ARG A 54 4.37 -22.63 31.29
C ARG A 54 3.40 -22.57 32.45
N ALA A 55 3.88 -22.71 33.68
CA ALA A 55 3.05 -22.78 34.88
C ALA A 55 2.70 -21.41 35.48
N LEU A 56 3.58 -20.40 35.34
CA LEU A 56 3.34 -19.06 35.88
C LEU A 56 3.19 -18.01 34.78
N LEU A 57 4.14 -17.87 33.85
CA LEU A 57 4.12 -16.75 32.89
C LEU A 57 2.96 -16.83 31.90
N ARG A 58 2.59 -18.03 31.44
CA ARG A 58 1.42 -18.20 30.56
C ARG A 58 0.08 -17.89 31.23
N PRO A 59 -0.24 -18.42 32.42
CA PRO A 59 -1.48 -18.05 33.10
C PRO A 59 -1.49 -16.59 33.55
N LEU A 60 -0.37 -16.04 34.05
CA LEU A 60 -0.27 -14.61 34.38
C LEU A 60 -0.43 -13.72 33.16
N GLY A 61 0.21 -14.05 32.03
CA GLY A 61 0.05 -13.28 30.79
C GLY A 61 -1.38 -13.32 30.26
N ARG A 62 -2.06 -14.46 30.41
CA ARG A 62 -3.47 -14.60 30.00
C ARG A 62 -4.40 -13.85 30.95
N ALA A 63 -4.17 -13.93 32.26
CA ALA A 63 -4.91 -13.17 33.27
C ALA A 63 -4.71 -11.66 33.12
N LEU A 64 -3.47 -11.20 32.89
CA LEU A 64 -3.15 -9.79 32.68
C LEU A 64 -3.75 -9.26 31.37
N SER A 65 -3.71 -10.06 30.30
CA SER A 65 -4.36 -9.70 29.03
C SER A 65 -5.87 -9.60 29.18
N TRP A 66 -6.49 -10.52 29.94
CA TRP A 66 -7.91 -10.50 30.23
C TRP A 66 -8.28 -9.28 31.07
N LEU A 67 -7.50 -8.99 32.11
CA LEU A 67 -7.70 -7.82 32.97
C LEU A 67 -7.57 -6.53 32.15
N PHE A 68 -6.55 -6.42 31.30
CA PHE A 68 -6.40 -5.26 30.41
C PHE A 68 -7.57 -5.14 29.43
N HIS A 69 -8.03 -6.26 28.85
CA HIS A 69 -9.16 -6.23 27.91
C HIS A 69 -10.45 -5.78 28.60
N VAL A 70 -10.75 -6.35 29.77
CA VAL A 70 -11.99 -6.06 30.50
C VAL A 70 -11.95 -4.67 31.14
N LEU A 71 -10.81 -4.26 31.71
CA LEU A 71 -10.70 -3.03 32.48
C LEU A 71 -10.39 -1.80 31.61
N VAL A 72 -9.75 -1.97 30.45
CA VAL A 72 -9.35 -0.86 29.58
C VAL A 72 -10.05 -0.93 28.24
N ALA A 73 -9.97 -2.06 27.53
CA ALA A 73 -10.46 -2.14 26.15
C ALA A 73 -12.00 -2.10 26.06
N VAL A 74 -12.71 -2.81 26.95
CA VAL A 74 -14.17 -2.81 26.99
C VAL A 74 -14.74 -1.43 27.36
N PRO A 75 -14.31 -0.77 28.45
CA PRO A 75 -14.81 0.57 28.76
C PRO A 75 -14.36 1.61 27.75
N ALA A 76 -13.15 1.52 27.17
CA ALA A 76 -12.74 2.41 26.09
C ALA A 76 -13.58 2.20 24.83
N GLY A 77 -13.95 0.96 24.50
CA GLY A 77 -14.87 0.64 23.42
C GLY A 77 -16.27 1.19 23.66
N TRP A 78 -16.76 1.11 24.90
CA TRP A 78 -18.02 1.73 25.31
C TRP A 78 -17.95 3.25 25.20
N LEU A 79 -16.88 3.88 25.67
CA LEU A 79 -16.65 5.32 25.56
C LEU A 79 -16.60 5.76 24.09
N TRP A 80 -15.92 4.98 23.24
CA TRP A 80 -15.84 5.27 21.81
C TRP A 80 -17.22 5.15 21.13
N ALA A 81 -17.97 4.09 21.43
CA ALA A 81 -19.29 3.83 20.89
C ALA A 81 -20.33 4.86 21.34
N TRP A 82 -20.33 5.21 22.62
CA TRP A 82 -21.35 6.07 23.22
C TRP A 82 -21.01 7.56 23.19
N VAL A 83 -19.73 7.93 23.10
CA VAL A 83 -19.31 9.34 23.12
C VAL A 83 -18.76 9.75 21.77
N LEU A 84 -17.73 9.08 21.26
CA LEU A 84 -17.08 9.50 20.01
C LEU A 84 -17.95 9.30 18.77
N THR A 85 -18.74 8.23 18.73
CA THR A 85 -19.57 7.95 17.55
C THR A 85 -20.72 8.95 17.38
N PRO A 86 -21.49 9.30 18.43
CA PRO A 86 -22.49 10.38 18.32
C PRO A 86 -21.85 11.75 18.14
N LEU A 87 -20.69 12.04 18.76
CA LEU A 87 -19.95 13.29 18.50
C LEU A 87 -19.49 13.40 17.06
N GLY A 88 -18.96 12.31 16.48
CA GLY A 88 -18.57 12.26 15.07
C GLY A 88 -19.77 12.46 14.14
N HIS A 89 -20.92 11.88 14.46
CA HIS A 89 -22.15 12.10 13.70
C HIS A 89 -22.66 13.53 13.82
N GLY A 90 -22.63 14.10 15.03
CA GLY A 90 -23.03 15.47 15.31
C GLY A 90 -22.12 16.48 14.60
N LEU A 91 -20.80 16.28 14.65
CA LEU A 91 -19.83 17.13 13.99
C LEU A 91 -19.94 17.04 12.46
N ARG A 92 -20.16 15.84 11.93
CA ARG A 92 -20.43 15.63 10.49
C ARG A 92 -21.73 16.32 10.06
N TRP A 93 -22.77 16.22 10.87
CA TRP A 93 -24.03 16.92 10.60
C TRP A 93 -23.84 18.43 10.64
N LEU A 94 -23.10 18.94 11.63
CA LEU A 94 -22.79 20.37 11.76
C LEU A 94 -21.97 20.86 10.56
N ALA A 95 -20.95 20.11 10.13
CA ALA A 95 -20.18 20.43 8.94
C ALA A 95 -21.05 20.41 7.67
N TRP A 96 -21.93 19.42 7.54
CA TRP A 96 -22.85 19.35 6.41
C TRP A 96 -23.85 20.51 6.43
N ALA A 97 -24.40 20.85 7.60
CA ALA A 97 -25.30 21.99 7.75
C ALA A 97 -24.58 23.31 7.45
N VAL A 98 -23.41 23.57 8.03
CA VAL A 98 -22.67 24.82 7.83
C VAL A 98 -22.14 24.96 6.41
N PHE A 99 -21.79 23.88 5.73
CA PHE A 99 -21.22 23.97 4.38
C PHE A 99 -22.28 23.88 3.29
N VAL A 100 -23.20 22.93 3.39
CA VAL A 100 -24.15 22.63 2.30
C VAL A 100 -25.36 23.54 2.34
N TRP A 101 -25.91 23.88 3.51
CA TRP A 101 -27.07 24.78 3.55
C TRP A 101 -26.77 26.19 3.04
N PRO A 102 -25.68 26.86 3.46
CA PRO A 102 -25.36 28.18 2.94
C PRO A 102 -25.05 28.15 1.45
N TRP A 103 -24.35 27.12 0.97
CA TRP A 103 -24.06 27.00 -0.46
C TRP A 103 -25.33 26.77 -1.28
N THR A 104 -26.22 25.89 -0.83
CA THR A 104 -27.50 25.64 -1.52
C THR A 104 -28.43 26.84 -1.48
N ALA A 105 -28.48 27.58 -0.36
CA ALA A 105 -29.20 28.84 -0.26
C ALA A 105 -28.60 29.90 -1.19
N LEU A 106 -27.28 30.06 -1.21
CA LEU A 106 -26.58 30.99 -2.09
C LEU A 106 -26.87 30.66 -3.57
N TRP A 107 -26.82 29.39 -3.93
CA TRP A 107 -27.12 28.96 -5.29
C TRP A 107 -28.57 29.27 -5.68
N ARG A 108 -29.52 28.98 -4.79
CA ARG A 108 -30.95 29.13 -5.04
C ARG A 108 -31.42 30.59 -5.02
N TYR A 109 -30.80 31.44 -4.19
CA TYR A 109 -31.20 32.85 -4.03
C TYR A 109 -30.33 33.86 -4.77
N VAL A 110 -29.07 33.56 -5.04
CA VAL A 110 -28.15 34.51 -5.71
C VAL A 110 -27.84 34.07 -7.13
N VAL A 111 -27.41 32.81 -7.31
CA VAL A 111 -26.95 32.35 -8.63
C VAL A 111 -28.12 32.19 -9.60
N VAL A 112 -29.18 31.49 -9.20
CA VAL A 112 -30.34 31.27 -10.09
C VAL A 112 -31.02 32.59 -10.49
N PRO A 113 -31.33 33.53 -9.56
CA PRO A 113 -31.88 34.82 -9.94
C PRO A 113 -30.89 35.68 -10.73
N GLY A 114 -29.60 35.68 -10.34
CA GLY A 114 -28.57 36.44 -11.03
C GLY A 114 -28.41 36.02 -12.50
N VAL A 115 -28.40 34.73 -12.79
CA VAL A 115 -28.35 34.23 -14.18
C VAL A 115 -29.63 34.55 -14.93
N ARG A 116 -30.79 34.34 -14.29
CA ARG A 116 -32.08 34.54 -14.95
C ARG A 116 -32.33 36.02 -15.29
N TYR A 117 -32.13 36.92 -14.34
CA TYR A 117 -32.35 38.36 -14.54
C TYR A 117 -31.17 39.05 -15.22
N GLY A 118 -29.93 38.61 -14.96
CA GLY A 118 -28.73 39.24 -15.50
C GLY A 118 -28.35 38.80 -16.90
N ILE A 119 -28.69 37.58 -17.32
CA ILE A 119 -28.29 37.04 -18.63
C ILE A 119 -29.50 36.73 -19.50
N VAL A 120 -30.46 35.96 -18.98
CA VAL A 120 -31.57 35.46 -19.81
C VAL A 120 -32.55 36.56 -20.21
N VAL A 121 -32.93 37.43 -19.28
CA VAL A 121 -33.83 38.57 -19.55
C VAL A 121 -33.23 39.57 -20.55
N PRO A 122 -31.97 40.04 -20.40
CA PRO A 122 -31.38 40.96 -21.39
C PRO A 122 -31.16 40.29 -22.73
N LEU A 123 -30.83 39.00 -22.78
CA LEU A 123 -30.72 38.25 -24.03
C LEU A 123 -32.07 38.10 -24.73
N GLY A 124 -33.16 37.89 -23.96
CA GLY A 124 -34.53 37.90 -24.48
C GLY A 124 -34.96 39.27 -25.00
N TRP A 125 -34.57 40.35 -24.33
CA TRP A 125 -34.75 41.72 -24.82
C TRP A 125 -33.96 41.98 -26.10
N LEU A 126 -32.72 41.52 -26.19
CA LEU A 126 -31.90 41.65 -27.40
C LEU A 126 -32.51 40.87 -28.57
N TYR A 127 -32.99 39.65 -28.33
CA TYR A 127 -33.73 38.87 -29.31
C TYR A 127 -35.01 39.62 -29.75
N ALA A 128 -35.78 40.14 -28.81
CA ALA A 128 -36.99 40.88 -29.12
C ALA A 128 -36.70 42.20 -29.87
N ALA A 129 -35.66 42.93 -29.49
CA ALA A 129 -35.31 44.23 -30.03
C ALA A 129 -34.56 44.15 -31.36
N VAL A 130 -33.90 43.02 -31.68
CA VAL A 130 -33.10 42.88 -32.90
C VAL A 130 -33.75 41.90 -33.89
N LEU A 131 -34.14 40.71 -33.45
CA LEU A 131 -34.69 39.69 -34.34
C LEU A 131 -36.14 39.98 -34.77
N THR A 132 -36.96 40.54 -33.88
CA THR A 132 -38.35 40.89 -34.22
C THR A 132 -38.48 42.01 -35.25
N PRO A 133 -37.71 43.13 -35.19
CA PRO A 133 -37.74 44.12 -36.26
C PRO A 133 -37.10 43.63 -37.56
N LEU A 134 -36.08 42.75 -37.50
CA LEU A 134 -35.54 42.11 -38.71
C LEU A 134 -36.60 41.22 -39.40
N GLY A 135 -37.37 40.45 -38.62
CA GLY A 135 -38.48 39.66 -39.15
C GLY A 135 -39.61 40.51 -39.72
N HIS A 136 -39.94 41.63 -39.07
CA HIS A 136 -40.92 42.59 -39.59
C HIS A 136 -40.44 43.32 -40.83
N GLY A 137 -39.16 43.72 -40.88
CA GLY A 137 -38.53 44.37 -42.03
C GLY A 137 -38.51 43.46 -43.25
N LEU A 138 -38.15 42.19 -43.09
CA LEU A 138 -38.15 41.21 -44.18
C LEU A 138 -39.56 40.93 -44.71
N ARG A 139 -40.55 40.84 -43.80
CA ARG A 139 -41.96 40.70 -44.17
C ARG A 139 -42.48 41.96 -44.87
N TRP A 140 -42.06 43.14 -44.42
CA TRP A 140 -42.44 44.41 -45.03
C TRP A 140 -41.85 44.56 -46.43
N VAL A 141 -40.59 44.20 -46.65
CA VAL A 141 -39.95 44.19 -47.98
C VAL A 141 -40.67 43.21 -48.90
N CYS A 142 -40.96 41.99 -48.43
CA CYS A 142 -41.66 40.98 -49.23
C CYS A 142 -43.09 41.45 -49.62
N LEU A 143 -43.83 42.06 -48.68
CA LEU A 143 -45.17 42.60 -48.94
C LEU A 143 -45.14 43.90 -49.75
N ALA A 144 -44.16 44.78 -49.55
CA ALA A 144 -44.04 46.03 -50.27
C ALA A 144 -43.67 45.82 -51.74
N LEU A 145 -42.93 44.75 -52.06
CA LEU A 145 -42.64 44.35 -53.44
C LEU A 145 -43.79 43.57 -54.10
N LEU A 146 -44.48 42.65 -53.40
CA LEU A 146 -45.57 41.86 -54.01
C LEU A 146 -46.93 42.57 -54.05
N ALA A 147 -47.23 43.44 -53.09
CA ALA A 147 -48.58 44.00 -52.94
C ALA A 147 -48.97 45.18 -53.85
N PRO A 148 -48.08 45.96 -54.51
CA PRO A 148 -48.52 47.00 -55.43
C PRO A 148 -49.08 46.41 -56.75
N ALA A 149 -48.62 45.24 -57.18
CA ALA A 149 -49.09 44.60 -58.41
C ALA A 149 -50.54 44.07 -58.31
N GLY A 150 -51.03 43.70 -57.12
CA GLY A 150 -52.38 43.18 -56.93
C GLY A 150 -53.44 44.20 -56.49
N ARG A 151 -53.02 45.33 -55.89
CA ARG A 151 -53.96 46.24 -55.21
C ARG A 151 -54.65 47.26 -56.11
N GLY A 152 -54.16 47.55 -57.32
CA GLY A 152 -54.81 48.51 -58.21
C GLY A 152 -56.18 48.08 -58.72
N VAL A 153 -56.40 46.78 -58.91
CA VAL A 153 -57.64 46.22 -59.48
C VAL A 153 -58.63 45.79 -58.39
N LEU A 154 -58.14 45.32 -57.24
CA LEU A 154 -58.97 44.87 -56.12
C LEU A 154 -59.54 46.02 -55.27
N THR A 155 -58.90 47.19 -55.22
CA THR A 155 -59.41 48.34 -54.46
C THR A 155 -60.62 48.99 -55.11
N GLY A 156 -60.67 49.08 -56.44
CA GLY A 156 -61.83 49.62 -57.16
C GLY A 156 -63.09 48.76 -56.99
N ILE A 157 -62.94 47.44 -57.14
CA ILE A 157 -64.02 46.47 -56.93
C ILE A 157 -64.39 46.39 -55.44
N GLY A 158 -63.39 46.38 -54.56
CA GLY A 158 -63.59 46.36 -53.12
C GLY A 158 -64.29 47.60 -52.59
N TRP A 159 -64.05 48.79 -53.16
CA TRP A 159 -64.70 50.03 -52.73
C TRP A 159 -66.18 50.06 -53.11
N LEU A 160 -66.52 49.65 -54.33
CA LEU A 160 -67.91 49.52 -54.79
C LEU A 160 -68.68 48.47 -53.98
N LEU A 161 -68.09 47.30 -53.75
CA LEU A 161 -68.70 46.25 -52.93
C LEU A 161 -68.87 46.71 -51.47
N ARG A 162 -67.89 47.45 -50.91
CA ARG A 162 -67.92 47.97 -49.54
C ARG A 162 -68.91 49.13 -49.38
N ALA A 163 -69.06 49.98 -50.37
CA ALA A 163 -70.04 51.06 -50.33
C ALA A 163 -71.47 50.52 -50.40
N VAL A 164 -71.72 49.53 -51.26
CA VAL A 164 -73.09 49.00 -51.50
C VAL A 164 -73.50 47.95 -50.47
N LEU A 165 -72.62 47.03 -50.06
CA LEU A 165 -72.96 45.98 -49.08
C LEU A 165 -72.54 46.36 -47.65
N VAL A 166 -71.35 46.92 -47.47
CA VAL A 166 -70.76 47.07 -46.13
C VAL A 166 -71.29 48.30 -45.41
N LEU A 167 -71.57 49.43 -46.07
CA LEU A 167 -72.20 50.58 -45.38
C LEU A 167 -73.59 50.27 -44.81
N PRO A 168 -74.55 49.67 -45.55
CA PRO A 168 -75.85 49.32 -44.98
C PRO A 168 -75.75 48.15 -44.00
N ALA A 169 -74.90 47.15 -44.25
CA ALA A 169 -74.68 46.05 -43.30
C ALA A 169 -73.98 46.53 -42.02
N VAL A 170 -73.05 47.48 -42.08
CA VAL A 170 -72.40 48.10 -40.92
C VAL A 170 -73.37 49.03 -40.19
N GLY A 171 -74.25 49.74 -40.90
CA GLY A 171 -75.34 50.50 -40.30
C GLY A 171 -76.28 49.59 -39.49
N ALA A 172 -76.79 48.53 -40.13
CA ALA A 172 -77.62 47.52 -39.47
C ALA A 172 -76.88 46.82 -38.32
N TRP A 173 -75.59 46.51 -38.52
CA TRP A 173 -74.76 45.91 -37.47
C TRP A 173 -74.60 46.86 -36.28
N ARG A 174 -74.22 48.12 -36.52
CA ARG A 174 -73.86 49.08 -35.48
C ARG A 174 -75.05 49.68 -34.74
N TYR A 175 -76.21 49.77 -35.39
CA TYR A 175 -77.44 50.30 -34.79
C TYR A 175 -78.42 49.23 -34.30
N VAL A 176 -78.36 47.99 -34.79
CA VAL A 176 -79.29 46.92 -34.36
C VAL A 176 -78.55 45.78 -33.67
N LEU A 177 -77.57 45.15 -34.32
CA LEU A 177 -76.89 43.97 -33.76
C LEU A 177 -75.94 44.29 -32.60
N VAL A 178 -75.24 45.42 -32.64
CA VAL A 178 -74.33 45.86 -31.57
C VAL A 178 -75.11 46.18 -30.30
N PRO A 179 -76.16 47.02 -30.29
CA PRO A 179 -76.93 47.26 -29.08
C PRO A 179 -77.68 46.01 -28.61
N LEU A 180 -78.20 45.16 -29.52
CA LEU A 180 -78.85 43.91 -29.14
C LEU A 180 -77.85 42.89 -28.57
N GLY A 181 -76.64 42.82 -29.11
CA GLY A 181 -75.55 41.97 -28.64
C GLY A 181 -74.95 42.45 -27.32
N LEU A 182 -74.81 43.76 -27.13
CA LEU A 182 -74.41 44.36 -25.84
C LEU A 182 -75.48 44.17 -24.78
N ALA A 183 -76.77 44.33 -25.15
CA ALA A 183 -77.88 44.06 -24.26
C ALA A 183 -77.90 42.58 -23.87
N ALA A 184 -77.89 41.66 -24.83
CA ALA A 184 -77.86 40.22 -24.57
C ALA A 184 -76.62 39.78 -23.77
N ALA A 185 -75.43 40.31 -24.10
CA ALA A 185 -74.21 40.01 -23.36
C ALA A 185 -74.23 40.60 -21.95
N TRP A 186 -74.84 41.78 -21.75
CA TRP A 186 -75.04 42.36 -20.43
C TRP A 186 -76.01 41.50 -19.62
N THR A 187 -77.14 41.07 -20.19
CA THR A 187 -78.12 40.21 -19.52
C THR A 187 -77.50 38.86 -19.15
N VAL A 188 -76.80 38.20 -20.06
CA VAL A 188 -76.13 36.93 -19.76
C VAL A 188 -75.04 37.13 -18.70
N ARG A 189 -74.25 38.20 -18.80
CA ARG A 189 -73.17 38.46 -17.84
C ARG A 189 -73.71 38.78 -16.44
N HIS A 190 -74.69 39.66 -16.33
CA HIS A 190 -75.25 40.05 -15.02
C HIS A 190 -76.18 38.99 -14.45
N LEU A 191 -77.03 38.37 -15.26
CA LEU A 191 -78.07 37.46 -14.77
C LEU A 191 -77.60 36.00 -14.64
N VAL A 192 -76.60 35.59 -15.43
CA VAL A 192 -76.10 34.21 -15.40
C VAL A 192 -74.69 34.15 -14.85
N VAL A 193 -73.76 34.94 -15.39
CA VAL A 193 -72.33 34.80 -15.06
C VAL A 193 -72.00 35.33 -13.66
N VAL A 194 -72.57 36.46 -13.24
CA VAL A 194 -72.36 37.01 -11.89
C VAL A 194 -72.90 36.07 -10.81
N PRO A 195 -74.17 35.61 -10.86
CA PRO A 195 -74.65 34.66 -9.86
C PRO A 195 -73.97 33.30 -9.97
N ALA A 196 -73.64 32.80 -11.17
CA ALA A 196 -72.87 31.56 -11.31
C ALA A 196 -71.46 31.68 -10.73
N ARG A 197 -70.79 32.83 -10.90
CA ARG A 197 -69.48 33.10 -10.27
C ARG A 197 -69.58 33.24 -8.76
N TRP A 198 -70.65 33.85 -8.27
CA TRP A 198 -70.91 33.95 -6.85
C TRP A 198 -71.14 32.55 -6.25
N VAL A 199 -72.00 31.73 -6.85
CA VAL A 199 -72.21 30.32 -6.44
C VAL A 199 -70.91 29.51 -6.55
N TYR A 200 -70.11 29.73 -7.59
CA TYR A 200 -68.82 29.06 -7.74
C TYR A 200 -67.84 29.45 -6.62
N ARG A 201 -67.72 30.74 -6.30
CA ARG A 201 -66.82 31.24 -5.26
C ARG A 201 -67.30 30.89 -3.85
N GLU A 202 -68.57 31.10 -3.56
CA GLU A 202 -69.11 30.99 -2.20
C GLU A 202 -69.50 29.56 -1.84
N LEU A 203 -69.85 28.72 -2.82
CA LEU A 203 -70.31 27.35 -2.57
C LEU A 203 -69.28 26.31 -3.05
N LEU A 204 -68.85 26.39 -4.31
CA LEU A 204 -67.96 25.37 -4.89
C LEU A 204 -66.53 25.44 -4.39
N THR A 205 -66.03 26.63 -4.07
CA THR A 205 -64.64 26.80 -3.60
C THR A 205 -64.43 26.28 -2.18
N PRO A 206 -65.31 26.56 -1.19
CA PRO A 206 -65.21 25.93 0.13
C PRO A 206 -65.54 24.44 0.10
N LEU A 207 -66.49 23.99 -0.74
CA LEU A 207 -66.74 22.56 -0.93
C LEU A 207 -65.56 21.84 -1.59
N GLY A 208 -64.86 22.47 -2.54
CA GLY A 208 -63.64 21.97 -3.16
C GLY A 208 -62.49 21.86 -2.17
N HIS A 209 -62.31 22.87 -1.30
CA HIS A 209 -61.31 22.80 -0.24
C HIS A 209 -61.67 21.77 0.84
N GLY A 210 -62.95 21.64 1.22
CA GLY A 210 -63.42 20.65 2.18
C GLY A 210 -63.24 19.21 1.70
N THR A 211 -63.55 18.96 0.42
CA THR A 211 -63.37 17.64 -0.21
C THR A 211 -61.89 17.31 -0.43
N ALA A 212 -61.07 18.27 -0.87
CA ALA A 212 -59.63 18.10 -0.98
C ALA A 212 -58.99 17.81 0.40
N TRP A 213 -59.43 18.50 1.45
CA TRP A 213 -58.96 18.27 2.81
C TRP A 213 -59.34 16.88 3.33
N LEU A 214 -60.57 16.43 3.08
CA LEU A 214 -61.02 15.08 3.44
C LEU A 214 -60.26 13.99 2.68
N LEU A 215 -60.06 14.15 1.38
CA LEU A 215 -59.28 13.21 0.57
C LEU A 215 -57.83 13.14 1.02
N ASP A 216 -57.23 14.27 1.37
CA ASP A 216 -55.86 14.33 1.86
C ASP A 216 -55.72 13.72 3.27
N LEU A 217 -56.72 13.91 4.15
CA LEU A 217 -56.76 13.25 5.45
C LEU A 217 -56.86 11.72 5.31
N LEU A 218 -57.67 11.26 4.37
CA LEU A 218 -57.85 9.84 4.06
C LEU A 218 -56.58 9.25 3.44
N ALA A 219 -55.94 9.96 2.52
CA ALA A 219 -54.65 9.58 1.94
C ALA A 219 -53.54 9.49 3.01
N ARG A 220 -53.48 10.46 3.92
CA ARG A 220 -52.53 10.45 5.05
C ARG A 220 -52.80 9.29 6.01
N GLY A 221 -54.07 8.97 6.28
CA GLY A 221 -54.48 7.82 7.09
C GLY A 221 -54.08 6.49 6.47
N VAL A 222 -54.35 6.29 5.17
CA VAL A 222 -53.96 5.09 4.43
C VAL A 222 -52.45 4.94 4.35
N ALA A 223 -51.72 6.02 4.08
CA ALA A 223 -50.26 6.01 4.04
C ALA A 223 -49.63 5.75 5.42
N ALA A 224 -50.26 6.19 6.52
CA ALA A 224 -49.83 5.84 7.86
C ALA A 224 -50.10 4.35 8.17
N GLY A 225 -51.27 3.84 7.78
CA GLY A 225 -51.62 2.43 7.90
C GLY A 225 -50.65 1.52 7.15
N PHE A 226 -50.37 1.82 5.89
CA PHE A 226 -49.38 1.07 5.09
C PHE A 226 -47.98 1.12 5.70
N ARG A 227 -47.54 2.28 6.23
CA ARG A 227 -46.24 2.38 6.90
C ARG A 227 -46.20 1.56 8.19
N GLY A 228 -47.27 1.54 8.97
CA GLY A 228 -47.39 0.71 10.18
C GLY A 228 -47.35 -0.77 9.86
N VAL A 229 -48.12 -1.22 8.87
CA VAL A 229 -48.14 -2.62 8.39
C VAL A 229 -46.78 -3.02 7.84
N TRP A 230 -46.14 -2.16 7.04
CA TRP A 230 -44.82 -2.44 6.48
C TRP A 230 -43.73 -2.49 7.55
N ALA A 231 -43.78 -1.60 8.55
CA ALA A 231 -42.87 -1.62 9.69
C ALA A 231 -43.06 -2.90 10.54
N GLY A 232 -44.32 -3.29 10.78
CA GLY A 232 -44.67 -4.53 11.46
C GLY A 232 -44.19 -5.77 10.71
N LEU A 233 -44.43 -5.83 9.40
CA LEU A 233 -43.97 -6.93 8.54
C LEU A 233 -42.44 -7.00 8.49
N ARG A 234 -41.77 -5.86 8.36
CA ARG A 234 -40.31 -5.80 8.38
C ARG A 234 -39.75 -6.26 9.71
N LEU A 235 -40.32 -5.83 10.85
CA LEU A 235 -39.92 -6.30 12.17
C LEU A 235 -40.16 -7.79 12.32
N LEU A 236 -41.32 -8.29 11.87
CA LEU A 236 -41.65 -9.71 11.90
C LEU A 236 -40.64 -10.53 11.09
N VAL A 237 -40.34 -10.14 9.86
CA VAL A 237 -39.35 -10.82 9.01
C VAL A 237 -37.95 -10.75 9.61
N LEU A 238 -37.55 -9.61 10.16
CA LEU A 238 -36.22 -9.45 10.74
C LEU A 238 -36.06 -10.30 12.00
N VAL A 239 -37.06 -10.30 12.89
CA VAL A 239 -37.03 -11.07 14.15
C VAL A 239 -37.24 -12.56 13.90
N LEU A 240 -38.21 -12.92 13.05
CA LEU A 240 -38.59 -14.32 12.83
C LEU A 240 -37.67 -15.04 11.84
N LEU A 241 -37.03 -14.33 10.91
CA LEU A 241 -36.18 -14.95 9.89
C LEU A 241 -34.72 -14.62 10.12
N VAL A 242 -34.35 -13.34 10.26
CA VAL A 242 -32.94 -12.95 10.29
C VAL A 242 -32.30 -13.32 11.62
N THR A 243 -32.96 -13.10 12.75
CA THR A 243 -32.41 -13.46 14.06
C THR A 243 -32.13 -14.96 14.20
N PRO A 244 -33.05 -15.89 13.89
CA PRO A 244 -32.75 -17.32 13.97
C PRO A 244 -31.79 -17.78 12.87
N LEU A 245 -31.80 -17.16 11.69
CA LEU A 245 -30.85 -17.49 10.62
C LEU A 245 -29.42 -17.09 10.99
N VAL A 246 -29.23 -15.90 11.56
CA VAL A 246 -27.92 -15.45 12.05
C VAL A 246 -27.46 -16.29 13.23
N TRP A 247 -28.35 -16.60 14.16
CA TRP A 247 -28.03 -17.48 15.28
C TRP A 247 -27.66 -18.88 14.82
N GLY A 248 -28.42 -19.46 13.88
CA GLY A 248 -28.13 -20.76 13.26
C GLY A 248 -26.82 -20.77 12.49
N TYR A 249 -26.55 -19.71 11.72
CA TYR A 249 -25.27 -19.53 11.02
C TYR A 249 -24.10 -19.46 12.01
N GLN A 250 -24.23 -18.70 13.10
CA GLN A 250 -23.18 -18.58 14.10
C GLN A 250 -22.99 -19.88 14.91
N ARG A 251 -24.06 -20.62 15.21
CA ARG A 251 -23.96 -21.87 15.97
C ARG A 251 -23.55 -23.07 15.14
N VAL A 252 -23.79 -23.08 13.83
CA VAL A 252 -23.57 -24.25 12.98
C VAL A 252 -22.44 -24.01 11.99
N LEU A 253 -22.47 -22.93 11.19
CA LEU A 253 -21.44 -22.68 10.18
C LEU A 253 -20.12 -22.19 10.78
N ALA A 254 -20.14 -21.38 11.84
CA ALA A 254 -18.90 -20.90 12.44
C ALA A 254 -18.05 -21.99 13.13
N PRO A 255 -18.64 -23.00 13.82
CA PRO A 255 -17.86 -24.16 14.27
C PRO A 255 -17.52 -25.10 13.11
N LEU A 256 -18.44 -25.37 12.17
CA LEU A 256 -18.13 -26.22 11.01
C LEU A 256 -16.98 -25.67 10.18
N GLY A 257 -16.93 -24.37 9.92
CA GLY A 257 -15.81 -23.73 9.22
C GLY A 257 -14.50 -23.83 10.00
N ARG A 258 -14.54 -23.73 11.33
CA ARG A 258 -13.35 -23.92 12.18
C ARG A 258 -12.84 -25.35 12.15
N GLU A 259 -13.73 -26.33 12.23
CA GLU A 259 -13.36 -27.75 12.17
C GLU A 259 -12.81 -28.14 10.79
N VAL A 260 -13.42 -27.64 9.71
CA VAL A 260 -12.93 -27.88 8.33
C VAL A 260 -11.54 -27.28 8.13
N VAL A 261 -11.31 -26.04 8.59
CA VAL A 261 -9.99 -25.40 8.49
C VAL A 261 -8.96 -26.11 9.37
N ALA A 262 -9.34 -26.60 10.56
CA ALA A 262 -8.46 -27.36 11.42
C ALA A 262 -8.07 -28.70 10.78
N ALA A 263 -9.05 -29.45 10.27
CA ALA A 263 -8.84 -30.71 9.55
C ALA A 263 -7.96 -30.51 8.31
N PHE A 264 -8.22 -29.45 7.53
CA PHE A 264 -7.43 -29.13 6.34
C PHE A 264 -5.99 -28.72 6.68
N ARG A 265 -5.78 -27.98 7.78
CA ARG A 265 -4.42 -27.65 8.26
C ARG A 265 -3.64 -28.87 8.74
N LEU A 266 -4.32 -29.83 9.40
CA LEU A 266 -3.73 -31.10 9.79
C LEU A 266 -3.36 -31.96 8.57
N ALA A 267 -4.26 -32.05 7.60
CA ALA A 267 -4.02 -32.72 6.33
C ALA A 267 -2.86 -32.07 5.56
N TRP A 268 -2.79 -30.74 5.51
CA TRP A 268 -1.71 -30.00 4.85
C TRP A 268 -0.36 -30.19 5.56
N ARG A 269 -0.34 -30.24 6.90
CA ARG A 269 0.87 -30.58 7.66
C ARG A 269 1.32 -32.01 7.38
N ALA A 270 0.39 -32.96 7.33
CA ALA A 270 0.70 -34.35 6.97
C ALA A 270 1.25 -34.44 5.54
N ALA A 271 0.63 -33.76 4.58
CA ALA A 271 1.12 -33.68 3.20
C ALA A 271 2.52 -33.05 3.12
N GLY A 272 2.81 -32.03 3.93
CA GLY A 272 4.15 -31.44 4.03
C GLY A 272 5.20 -32.39 4.60
N PHE A 273 4.84 -33.25 5.56
CA PHE A 273 5.73 -34.30 6.08
C PHE A 273 5.98 -35.40 5.05
N VAL A 274 4.94 -35.86 4.37
CA VAL A 274 5.05 -36.87 3.31
C VAL A 274 5.86 -36.34 2.13
N SER A 275 5.60 -35.11 1.67
CA SER A 275 6.35 -34.47 0.59
C SER A 275 7.84 -34.31 0.93
N ARG A 276 8.18 -33.97 2.18
CA ARG A 276 9.59 -33.93 2.62
C ARG A 276 10.22 -35.31 2.77
N ALA A 277 9.45 -36.33 3.16
CA ALA A 277 9.94 -37.70 3.23
C ALA A 277 10.25 -38.23 1.81
N VAL A 278 9.32 -38.03 0.87
CA VAL A 278 9.48 -38.39 -0.54
C VAL A 278 10.60 -37.60 -1.20
N GLY A 279 10.69 -36.30 -0.95
CA GLY A 279 11.76 -35.45 -1.45
C GLY A 279 13.15 -35.88 -0.95
N ARG A 280 13.27 -36.28 0.33
CA ARG A 280 14.53 -36.82 0.86
C ARG A 280 14.84 -38.22 0.31
N ALA A 281 13.84 -39.05 0.08
CA ALA A 281 14.02 -40.37 -0.52
C ALA A 281 14.49 -40.23 -1.98
N LEU A 282 13.86 -39.36 -2.77
CA LEU A 282 14.27 -39.06 -4.14
C LEU A 282 15.66 -38.40 -4.20
N ALA A 283 15.97 -37.46 -3.31
CA ALA A 283 17.29 -36.85 -3.24
C ALA A 283 18.37 -37.89 -2.88
N ARG A 284 18.08 -38.82 -1.96
CA ARG A 284 18.98 -39.94 -1.66
C ARG A 284 19.12 -40.87 -2.85
N LEU A 285 18.03 -41.22 -3.50
CA LEU A 285 18.05 -42.10 -4.68
C LEU A 285 18.88 -41.46 -5.80
N ALA A 286 18.68 -40.18 -6.08
CA ALA A 286 19.46 -39.42 -7.06
C ALA A 286 20.94 -39.31 -6.66
N TRP A 287 21.24 -39.14 -5.37
CA TRP A 287 22.62 -39.15 -4.89
C TRP A 287 23.27 -40.51 -5.06
N TYR A 288 22.59 -41.62 -4.78
CA TYR A 288 23.16 -42.95 -4.97
C TYR A 288 23.24 -43.38 -6.44
N LEU A 289 22.25 -43.05 -7.27
CA LEU A 289 22.25 -43.40 -8.70
C LEU A 289 23.19 -42.54 -9.54
N VAL A 290 23.33 -41.26 -9.21
CA VAL A 290 24.02 -40.29 -10.08
C VAL A 290 25.15 -39.60 -9.33
N GLY A 291 24.88 -39.05 -8.15
CA GLY A 291 25.86 -38.24 -7.41
C GLY A 291 27.11 -39.00 -6.98
N ALA A 292 26.95 -40.19 -6.40
CA ALA A 292 28.00 -41.05 -5.92
C ALA A 292 28.87 -41.62 -7.06
N PRO A 293 28.31 -42.20 -8.14
CA PRO A 293 29.14 -42.66 -9.26
C PRO A 293 29.82 -41.52 -9.99
N VAL A 294 29.16 -40.37 -10.19
CA VAL A 294 29.78 -39.20 -10.83
C VAL A 294 30.88 -38.61 -9.95
N ALA A 295 30.69 -38.53 -8.63
CA ALA A 295 31.72 -38.07 -7.71
C ALA A 295 32.90 -39.03 -7.63
N TRP A 296 32.65 -40.34 -7.72
CA TRP A 296 33.70 -41.35 -7.82
C TRP A 296 34.47 -41.23 -9.14
N VAL A 297 33.78 -41.15 -10.29
CA VAL A 297 34.43 -40.94 -11.60
C VAL A 297 35.23 -39.63 -11.62
N TYR A 298 34.69 -38.55 -11.05
CA TYR A 298 35.41 -37.28 -10.94
C TYR A 298 36.66 -37.40 -10.06
N ARG A 299 36.59 -38.11 -8.92
CA ARG A 299 37.74 -38.29 -8.03
C ARG A 299 38.76 -39.30 -8.57
N THR A 300 38.33 -40.34 -9.26
CA THR A 300 39.19 -41.42 -9.74
C THR A 300 39.77 -41.11 -11.11
N VAL A 301 39.08 -40.32 -11.95
CA VAL A 301 39.51 -40.01 -13.32
C VAL A 301 39.90 -38.54 -13.47
N CYS A 302 39.05 -37.60 -13.07
CA CYS A 302 39.33 -36.18 -13.28
C CYS A 302 40.39 -35.62 -12.31
N ALA A 303 40.48 -36.11 -11.07
CA ALA A 303 41.50 -35.64 -10.13
C ALA A 303 42.94 -36.04 -10.54
N PRO A 304 43.26 -37.31 -10.90
CA PRO A 304 44.60 -37.65 -11.36
C PRO A 304 44.94 -37.01 -12.72
N VAL A 305 43.98 -36.95 -13.66
CA VAL A 305 44.18 -36.27 -14.96
C VAL A 305 44.37 -34.77 -14.75
N GLY A 306 43.63 -34.15 -13.83
CA GLY A 306 43.79 -32.75 -13.45
C GLY A 306 45.18 -32.47 -12.85
N HIS A 307 45.70 -33.38 -12.02
CA HIS A 307 47.06 -33.26 -11.48
C HIS A 307 48.14 -33.47 -12.56
N LEU A 308 47.93 -34.38 -13.51
CA LEU A 308 48.85 -34.62 -14.62
C LEU A 308 48.85 -33.45 -15.61
N VAL A 309 47.69 -32.95 -16.03
CA VAL A 309 47.58 -31.77 -16.90
C VAL A 309 48.15 -30.53 -16.21
N ARG A 310 47.91 -30.38 -14.91
CA ARG A 310 48.48 -29.27 -14.12
C ARG A 310 50.00 -29.35 -14.04
N ARG A 311 50.57 -30.55 -13.87
CA ARG A 311 52.03 -30.75 -13.75
C ARG A 311 52.74 -30.73 -15.11
N ALA A 312 52.16 -31.33 -16.15
CA ALA A 312 52.78 -31.51 -17.46
C ALA A 312 52.60 -30.30 -18.39
N VAL A 313 51.47 -29.58 -18.31
CA VAL A 313 51.16 -28.50 -19.25
C VAL A 313 51.26 -27.13 -18.57
N TRP A 314 50.64 -26.98 -17.40
CA TRP A 314 50.55 -25.65 -16.76
C TRP A 314 51.85 -25.17 -16.11
N VAL A 315 52.67 -26.06 -15.56
CA VAL A 315 53.97 -25.70 -14.97
C VAL A 315 54.97 -25.18 -16.02
N PRO A 316 55.20 -25.85 -17.18
CA PRO A 316 56.11 -25.34 -18.19
C PRO A 316 55.57 -24.07 -18.88
N VAL A 317 54.28 -24.00 -19.19
CA VAL A 317 53.66 -22.80 -19.79
C VAL A 317 53.76 -21.59 -18.86
N ARG A 318 53.52 -21.77 -17.56
CA ARG A 318 53.67 -20.68 -16.58
C ARG A 318 55.12 -20.24 -16.42
N ARG A 319 56.09 -21.15 -16.52
CA ARG A 319 57.52 -20.79 -16.48
C ARG A 319 57.93 -20.03 -17.75
N ALA A 320 57.46 -20.45 -18.92
CA ALA A 320 57.67 -19.74 -20.18
C ALA A 320 57.02 -18.35 -20.19
N ALA A 321 55.79 -18.23 -19.67
CA ALA A 321 55.08 -16.96 -19.55
C ALA A 321 55.74 -16.00 -18.56
N VAL A 322 56.28 -16.50 -17.44
CA VAL A 322 57.01 -15.67 -16.48
C VAL A 322 58.37 -15.23 -17.04
N ALA A 323 59.05 -16.06 -17.84
CA ALA A 323 60.27 -15.67 -18.54
C ALA A 323 60.00 -14.58 -19.59
N ALA A 324 58.97 -14.77 -20.43
CA ALA A 324 58.52 -13.78 -21.41
C ALA A 324 58.01 -12.48 -20.76
N GLY A 325 57.37 -12.58 -19.59
CA GLY A 325 56.92 -11.43 -18.83
C GLY A 325 58.06 -10.61 -18.21
N ARG A 326 59.22 -11.24 -17.91
CA ARG A 326 60.41 -10.52 -17.46
C ARG A 326 61.10 -9.81 -18.63
N THR A 327 61.28 -10.48 -19.77
CA THR A 327 61.86 -9.85 -20.97
C THR A 327 61.01 -8.68 -21.46
N ALA A 328 59.69 -8.80 -21.43
CA ALA A 328 58.77 -7.71 -21.78
C ALA A 328 58.80 -6.54 -20.78
N ARG A 329 59.05 -6.80 -19.49
CA ARG A 329 59.19 -5.74 -18.49
C ARG A 329 60.52 -5.02 -18.61
N ASP A 330 61.60 -5.72 -18.95
CA ASP A 330 62.91 -5.12 -19.14
C ASP A 330 62.95 -4.25 -20.41
N THR A 331 62.27 -4.67 -21.50
CA THR A 331 62.11 -3.84 -22.71
C THR A 331 61.20 -2.64 -22.47
N LEU A 332 60.14 -2.78 -21.67
CA LEU A 332 59.28 -1.65 -21.29
C LEU A 332 60.00 -0.67 -20.37
N ARG A 333 60.87 -1.14 -19.47
CA ARG A 333 61.61 -0.28 -18.54
C ARG A 333 62.66 0.53 -19.30
N THR A 334 63.41 -0.11 -20.20
CA THR A 334 64.34 0.57 -21.11
C THR A 334 63.63 1.58 -22.00
N ALA A 335 62.48 1.23 -22.60
CA ALA A 335 61.69 2.18 -23.39
C ALA A 335 61.13 3.35 -22.55
N ARG A 336 60.78 3.13 -21.27
CA ARG A 336 60.33 4.20 -20.38
C ARG A 336 61.47 5.13 -19.96
N GLU A 337 62.65 4.57 -19.76
CA GLU A 337 63.85 5.35 -19.45
C GLU A 337 64.28 6.19 -20.63
N THR A 338 64.23 5.67 -21.87
CA THR A 338 64.51 6.45 -23.08
C THR A 338 63.51 7.59 -23.27
N VAL A 339 62.22 7.38 -23.03
CA VAL A 339 61.21 8.45 -23.09
C VAL A 339 61.41 9.50 -21.99
N ARG A 340 61.76 9.08 -20.77
CA ARG A 340 62.06 10.02 -19.68
C ARG A 340 63.35 10.79 -19.89
N GLN A 341 64.34 10.19 -20.56
CA GLN A 341 65.57 10.86 -20.97
C GLN A 341 65.25 11.90 -22.06
N ALA A 342 64.59 11.47 -23.15
CA ALA A 342 64.20 12.32 -24.27
C ALA A 342 63.31 13.49 -23.85
N ARG A 343 62.38 13.26 -22.91
CA ARG A 343 61.57 14.33 -22.34
C ARG A 343 62.40 15.33 -21.56
N ARG A 344 63.37 14.88 -20.74
CA ARG A 344 64.26 15.76 -19.99
C ARG A 344 65.20 16.54 -20.91
N ASP A 345 65.68 15.91 -21.98
CA ASP A 345 66.53 16.56 -22.97
C ASP A 345 65.75 17.59 -23.81
N ALA A 346 64.52 17.28 -24.23
CA ALA A 346 63.63 18.22 -24.92
C ALA A 346 63.23 19.40 -24.01
N TRP A 347 62.97 19.14 -22.73
CA TRP A 347 62.67 20.20 -21.76
C TRP A 347 63.90 21.08 -21.49
N ARG A 348 65.10 20.50 -21.44
CA ARG A 348 66.37 21.24 -21.33
C ARG A 348 66.67 22.07 -22.58
N ALA A 349 66.35 21.56 -23.77
CA ALA A 349 66.50 22.29 -25.03
C ALA A 349 65.53 23.48 -25.17
N LEU A 350 64.34 23.40 -24.57
CA LEU A 350 63.32 24.46 -24.64
C LEU A 350 63.54 25.61 -23.65
N VAL A 351 64.23 25.38 -22.54
CA VAL A 351 64.33 26.37 -21.45
C VAL A 351 65.68 27.08 -21.34
N GLY A 352 66.71 26.65 -22.09
CA GLY A 352 67.97 27.39 -22.21
C GLY A 352 68.72 27.58 -20.87
N GLY A 353 69.61 26.64 -20.54
CA GLY A 353 70.54 26.78 -19.41
C GLY A 353 71.64 25.72 -19.42
N GLN A 354 72.90 26.17 -19.46
CA GLN A 354 74.16 25.41 -19.44
C GLN A 354 74.48 24.81 -18.03
N PRO A 355 75.47 23.89 -17.92
CA PRO A 355 75.50 22.83 -16.91
C PRO A 355 76.30 23.17 -15.64
N VAL A 356 76.19 22.28 -14.65
CA VAL A 356 77.27 21.65 -13.86
C VAL A 356 76.72 21.35 -12.47
N HIS A 357 76.53 20.07 -12.16
CA HIS A 357 77.08 19.49 -10.94
C HIS A 357 77.32 18.01 -11.18
N GLU A 358 78.60 17.66 -11.08
CA GLU A 358 79.15 16.32 -11.03
C GLU A 358 78.45 15.42 -10.00
N PRO A 359 78.52 14.10 -10.20
CA PRO A 359 77.69 13.13 -9.52
C PRO A 359 78.20 12.89 -8.09
N ARG A 360 77.37 13.21 -7.09
CA ARG A 360 77.58 12.74 -5.72
C ARG A 360 76.80 11.45 -5.51
N GLU A 361 77.53 10.37 -5.56
CA GLU A 361 77.11 9.00 -5.29
C GLU A 361 76.66 8.85 -3.82
N PRO A 362 75.54 8.16 -3.54
CA PRO A 362 75.29 7.63 -2.22
C PRO A 362 75.24 6.09 -2.26
N ASP A 363 76.39 5.51 -1.95
CA ASP A 363 76.57 4.72 -0.73
C ASP A 363 75.41 3.78 -0.31
N ARG A 364 75.50 2.55 -0.81
CA ARG A 364 75.52 1.31 -0.01
C ARG A 364 74.82 1.36 1.36
N ARG A 365 73.58 0.86 1.47
CA ARG A 365 73.03 0.19 2.67
C ARG A 365 72.07 -0.92 2.24
N VAL A 366 72.54 -2.16 2.10
CA VAL A 366 72.69 -3.17 3.17
C VAL A 366 71.36 -3.47 3.86
N ALA A 367 70.82 -4.63 3.50
CA ALA A 367 69.79 -5.36 4.20
C ALA A 367 70.20 -5.59 5.66
N ARG A 368 69.30 -5.25 6.60
CA ARG A 368 69.49 -5.54 8.02
C ARG A 368 68.90 -6.92 8.33
N THR A 369 69.79 -7.86 8.58
CA THR A 369 69.56 -9.19 9.14
C THR A 369 69.39 -9.16 10.67
N LEU A 370 68.69 -10.18 11.17
CA LEU A 370 68.82 -10.87 12.47
C LEU A 370 69.67 -10.25 13.60
N GLY A 371 69.04 -10.24 14.79
CA GLY A 371 69.63 -10.78 16.02
C GLY A 371 70.28 -9.79 16.99
N SER A 372 70.14 -10.10 18.27
CA SER A 372 70.91 -9.60 19.43
C SER A 372 70.32 -8.40 20.20
N THR A 373 69.77 -8.70 21.38
CA THR A 373 70.07 -7.96 22.62
C THR A 373 70.12 -8.93 23.81
N THR A 374 71.31 -9.00 24.40
CA THR A 374 71.72 -9.68 25.62
C THR A 374 72.26 -8.61 26.58
N THR A 375 72.01 -8.71 27.89
CA THR A 375 72.81 -8.17 29.02
C THR A 375 72.22 -8.79 30.31
N VAL A 376 72.79 -9.76 31.06
CA VAL A 376 74.12 -10.00 31.72
C VAL A 376 74.43 -8.87 32.72
N PRO A 377 74.75 -9.11 34.02
CA PRO A 377 75.96 -9.81 34.52
C PRO A 377 75.71 -10.64 35.82
N SER A 378 76.61 -11.37 36.47
CA SER A 378 78.04 -11.13 36.70
C SER A 378 78.72 -12.37 37.29
N ALA A 379 80.01 -12.50 36.95
CA ALA A 379 81.11 -13.02 37.77
C ALA A 379 81.12 -14.51 38.16
N ALA A 380 81.74 -15.29 37.28
CA ALA A 380 82.75 -16.30 37.62
C ALA A 380 83.96 -15.66 38.36
N PRO A 381 85.00 -16.41 38.79
CA PRO A 381 85.01 -17.71 39.47
C PRO A 381 86.03 -17.74 40.65
N GLU A 382 86.16 -18.94 41.27
CA GLU A 382 87.34 -19.43 42.02
C GLU A 382 87.47 -19.09 43.53
N PRO A 383 88.33 -19.80 44.29
CA PRO A 383 88.18 -21.21 44.66
C PRO A 383 88.53 -21.46 46.16
N GLU A 384 88.47 -22.72 46.57
CA GLU A 384 89.38 -23.35 47.54
C GLU A 384 89.50 -22.86 49.02
N ILE A 385 89.22 -23.83 49.92
CA ILE A 385 90.03 -24.20 51.09
C ILE A 385 89.61 -23.67 52.50
N SER A 386 89.37 -24.68 53.36
CA SER A 386 89.55 -24.77 54.82
C SER A 386 88.49 -24.25 55.81
N LEU A 387 87.71 -25.22 56.28
CA LEU A 387 87.48 -25.58 57.71
C LEU A 387 88.28 -24.78 58.76
N HIS A 388 87.61 -24.10 59.70
CA HIS A 388 87.46 -24.54 61.12
C HIS A 388 86.77 -23.49 62.03
N GLY A 389 85.91 -23.96 62.94
CA GLY A 389 85.54 -23.30 64.21
C GLY A 389 84.10 -22.75 64.28
N GLY A 390 83.17 -23.27 65.09
CA GLY A 390 83.30 -24.32 66.11
C GLY A 390 81.98 -24.64 66.85
N LYS A 391 82.02 -25.81 67.52
CA LYS A 391 81.30 -26.26 68.74
C LYS A 391 79.75 -26.28 68.74
N ALA A 392 79.04 -27.26 69.32
CA ALA A 392 79.34 -28.53 69.98
C ALA A 392 78.02 -29.24 70.36
N ALA A 393 78.12 -30.57 70.58
CA ALA A 393 77.24 -31.44 71.40
C ALA A 393 75.86 -31.82 70.81
N GLN A 394 75.30 -33.04 70.95
CA GLN A 394 75.56 -34.22 71.81
C GLN A 394 74.75 -35.38 71.17
N ARG A 395 75.36 -36.51 70.77
CA ARG A 395 75.64 -37.78 71.49
C ARG A 395 74.40 -38.58 71.93
N GLY A 396 74.36 -39.83 71.46
CA GLY A 396 73.44 -40.91 71.80
C GLY A 396 73.64 -42.05 70.82
#